data_AF-X1KK51-F1
#
_entry.id   AF-X1KK51-F1
#
_cell.length_a   1.000
_cell.length_b   1.000
_cell.length_c   1.000
_cell.angle_alpha   90.00
_cell.angle_beta   90.00
_cell.angle_gamma   90.00
#
_symmetry.space_group_name_H-M   'P 1'
#
loop_
_entity.id
_entity.type
_entity.pdbx_description
1 polymer ?
#
loop_
_entity_poly.entity_id
_entity_poly.type
_entity_poly.pdbx_seq_one_letter_code
_entity_poly.pdbx_strand_id
1 'polypeptide(L)'
;ILNKDRCLSYVLQNDNIPEEAKTVSENRIMDCEICQQVCPWNAKHIKQPLNTRMTLTFQKKIAAWENFFTLTKLVKLTEHDYRKTLSHLNTGIPYSIFYRNILMAMEHIQN
;
A
#
# COMPACT_ATOMS: atom_id res chain seq x y z
N ILE A 1 -12.10 17.88 9.81
CA ILE A 1 -10.77 17.80 10.48
C ILE A 1 -10.45 16.32 10.64
N LEU A 2 -9.23 15.89 10.29
CA LEU A 2 -8.80 14.48 10.36
C LEU A 2 -8.37 14.11 11.79
N ASN A 3 -8.86 12.98 12.32
CA ASN A 3 -8.25 12.32 13.47
C ASN A 3 -7.20 11.33 12.94
N LYS A 4 -5.91 11.66 13.10
CA LYS A 4 -4.80 10.86 12.57
C LYS A 4 -4.74 9.45 13.18
N ASP A 5 -5.09 9.30 14.45
CA ASP A 5 -4.96 8.04 15.19
C ASP A 5 -6.00 6.99 14.73
N ARG A 6 -6.97 7.41 13.90
CA ARG A 6 -7.95 6.55 13.23
C ARG A 6 -7.77 6.49 11.71
N CYS A 7 -6.76 7.17 11.16
CA CYS A 7 -6.49 7.19 9.73
C CYS A 7 -5.75 5.91 9.31
N LEU A 8 -6.28 5.15 8.35
CA LEU A 8 -5.67 3.90 7.89
C LEU A 8 -4.22 4.09 7.40
N SER A 9 -3.93 5.13 6.60
CA SER A 9 -2.56 5.41 6.15
C SER A 9 -1.61 5.68 7.31
N TYR A 10 -2.07 6.29 8.41
CA TYR A 10 -1.25 6.45 9.61
C TYR A 10 -1.10 5.14 10.37
N VAL A 11 -2.19 4.49 10.78
CA VAL A 11 -2.13 3.32 11.68
C VAL A 11 -1.40 2.12 11.05
N LEU A 12 -1.48 1.96 9.72
CA LEU A 12 -0.74 0.90 9.01
C LEU A 12 0.78 1.08 9.11
N GLN A 13 1.27 2.29 9.34
CA GLN A 13 2.70 2.59 9.46
C GLN A 13 3.20 2.66 10.91
N ASN A 14 2.33 2.42 11.89
CA ASN A 14 2.69 2.45 13.32
C ASN A 14 2.65 1.05 13.93
N ASP A 15 3.37 0.85 15.04
CA ASP A 15 3.46 -0.43 15.75
C ASP A 15 2.10 -0.89 16.32
N ASN A 16 1.33 0.05 16.86
CA ASN A 16 0.03 -0.23 17.47
C ASN A 16 -1.11 -0.01 16.47
N ILE A 17 -1.65 -1.11 15.93
CA ILE A 17 -2.83 -1.07 15.08
C ILE A 17 -4.09 -1.42 15.90
N PRO A 18 -5.09 -0.52 15.98
CA PRO A 18 -6.37 -0.82 16.64
C PRO A 18 -7.06 -2.03 16.02
N GLU A 19 -7.78 -2.83 16.82
CA GLU A 19 -8.49 -4.01 16.31
C GLU A 19 -9.48 -3.65 15.18
N GLU A 20 -10.20 -2.54 15.30
CA GLU A 20 -11.13 -2.12 14.24
C GLU A 20 -10.40 -1.81 12.93
N ALA A 21 -9.17 -1.27 13.02
CA ALA A 21 -8.34 -0.99 11.85
C ALA A 21 -7.84 -2.27 11.18
N LYS A 22 -7.59 -3.35 11.95
CA LYS A 22 -7.23 -4.66 11.37
C LYS A 22 -8.36 -5.21 10.52
N THR A 23 -9.60 -5.14 11.02
CA THR A 23 -10.77 -5.67 10.29
C THR A 23 -11.06 -4.92 8.98
N VAL A 24 -10.78 -3.61 8.91
CA VAL A 24 -11.12 -2.79 7.74
C VAL A 24 -9.93 -2.47 6.81
N SER A 25 -8.71 -2.93 7.14
CA SER A 25 -7.54 -2.68 6.29
C SER A 25 -7.57 -3.45 4.97
N GLU A 26 -8.31 -4.58 4.91
CA GLU A 26 -8.36 -5.49 3.76
C GLU A 26 -6.94 -5.89 3.31
N ASN A 27 -6.56 -5.62 2.06
CA ASN A 27 -5.24 -5.92 1.50
C ASN A 27 -4.26 -4.72 1.52
N ARG A 28 -4.55 -3.66 2.28
CA ARG A 28 -3.68 -2.47 2.34
C ARG A 28 -2.45 -2.73 3.21
N ILE A 29 -1.27 -2.51 2.63
CA ILE A 29 0.01 -2.83 3.28
C ILE A 29 0.70 -1.61 3.90
N MET A 30 0.55 -0.41 3.32
CA MET A 30 1.27 0.79 3.80
C MET A 30 0.35 2.01 3.90
N ASP A 31 -0.37 2.30 2.82
CA ASP A 31 -1.18 3.51 2.68
C ASP A 31 -2.65 3.21 2.42
N CYS A 32 -3.46 4.26 2.49
CA CYS A 32 -4.89 4.22 2.21
C CYS A 32 -5.29 5.41 1.35
N GLU A 33 -5.82 5.10 0.16
CA GLU A 33 -6.24 6.10 -0.83
C GLU A 33 -7.75 6.26 -0.94
N ILE A 34 -8.54 5.68 -0.03
CA ILE A 34 -10.01 5.68 -0.10
C ILE A 34 -10.55 7.11 -0.21
N CYS A 35 -10.04 8.05 0.61
CA CYS A 35 -10.47 9.44 0.59
C CYS A 35 -10.17 10.13 -0.76
N GLN A 36 -9.06 9.78 -1.41
CA GLN A 36 -8.71 10.29 -2.73
C GLN A 36 -9.55 9.64 -3.83
N GLN A 37 -9.83 8.34 -3.73
CA GLN A 37 -10.61 7.55 -4.69
C GLN A 37 -12.07 7.99 -4.76
N VAL A 38 -12.69 8.27 -3.61
CA VAL A 38 -14.09 8.71 -3.54
C VAL A 38 -14.26 10.20 -3.86
N CYS A 39 -13.18 10.97 -3.92
CA CYS A 39 -13.24 12.41 -4.15
C CYS A 39 -13.73 12.71 -5.59
N PRO A 40 -14.85 13.44 -5.78
CA PRO A 40 -15.38 13.74 -7.11
C PRO A 40 -14.40 14.52 -7.99
N TRP A 41 -13.59 15.39 -7.39
CA TRP A 41 -12.56 16.17 -8.10
C TRP A 41 -11.48 15.28 -8.71
N ASN A 42 -11.13 14.18 -8.05
CA ASN A 42 -10.09 13.25 -8.48
C ASN A 42 -10.60 12.20 -9.46
N ALA A 43 -11.91 11.92 -9.48
CA ALA A 43 -12.50 10.86 -10.29
C ALA A 43 -12.08 10.92 -11.78
N LYS A 44 -12.03 12.13 -12.36
CA LYS A 44 -11.58 12.32 -13.76
C LYS A 44 -10.10 12.02 -13.95
N HIS A 45 -9.25 12.38 -12.98
CA HIS A 45 -7.80 12.21 -13.05
C HIS A 45 -7.36 10.77 -12.79
N ILE A 46 -8.14 10.01 -12.02
CA ILE A 46 -7.94 8.57 -11.82
C ILE A 46 -8.32 7.82 -13.10
N LYS A 47 -9.48 8.14 -13.71
CA LYS A 47 -9.93 7.51 -14.95
C LYS A 47 -9.05 7.87 -16.15
N GLN A 48 -8.58 9.12 -16.20
CA GLN A 48 -7.77 9.66 -17.28
C GLN A 48 -6.61 10.50 -16.70
N PRO A 49 -5.49 9.85 -16.32
CA PRO A 49 -4.31 10.55 -15.83
C PRO A 49 -3.74 11.49 -16.90
N LEU A 50 -3.12 12.59 -16.46
CA LEU A 50 -2.42 13.50 -17.38
C LEU A 50 -1.24 12.81 -18.05
N ASN A 51 -1.07 13.00 -19.36
CA ASN A 51 0.04 12.47 -20.13
C ASN A 51 1.28 13.37 -19.98
N THR A 52 1.99 13.20 -18.88
CA THR A 52 3.30 13.82 -18.63
C THR A 52 4.41 12.82 -18.91
N ARG A 53 5.64 13.28 -19.11
CA ARG A 53 6.81 12.39 -19.24
C ARG A 53 6.93 11.41 -18.06
N MET A 54 6.63 11.89 -16.85
CA MET A 54 6.70 11.12 -15.62
C MET A 54 5.62 10.02 -15.59
N THR A 55 4.35 10.38 -15.80
CA THR A 55 3.24 9.43 -15.77
C THR A 55 3.35 8.37 -16.87
N LEU A 56 3.77 8.75 -18.08
CA LEU A 56 4.00 7.80 -19.18
C LEU A 56 5.15 6.83 -18.88
N THR A 57 6.21 7.31 -18.24
CA THR A 57 7.35 6.47 -17.82
C THR A 57 6.94 5.51 -16.71
N PHE A 58 6.13 5.98 -15.76
CA PHE A 58 5.63 5.17 -14.67
C PHE A 58 4.68 4.08 -15.16
N GLN A 59 3.73 4.41 -16.05
CA GLN A 59 2.78 3.45 -16.64
C GLN A 59 3.47 2.25 -17.30
N LYS A 60 4.60 2.47 -17.99
CA LYS A 60 5.39 1.38 -18.59
C LYS A 60 6.00 0.42 -17.56
N LYS A 61 6.18 0.87 -16.31
CA LYS A 61 6.75 0.06 -15.22
C LYS A 61 5.67 -0.68 -14.40
N ILE A 62 4.43 -0.19 -14.39
CA ILE A 62 3.34 -0.76 -13.58
C ILE A 62 3.17 -2.26 -13.85
N ALA A 63 3.12 -2.67 -15.11
CA ALA A 63 2.96 -4.09 -15.48
C ALA A 63 4.09 -4.99 -14.92
N ALA A 64 5.33 -4.47 -14.84
CA ALA A 64 6.44 -5.21 -14.24
C ALA A 64 6.30 -5.36 -12.72
N TRP A 65 5.54 -4.46 -12.08
CA TRP A 65 5.36 -4.41 -10.63
C TRP A 65 4.11 -5.17 -10.17
N GLU A 66 3.07 -5.28 -10.99
CA GLU A 66 1.84 -6.02 -10.65
C GLU A 66 2.14 -7.44 -10.17
N ASN A 67 2.99 -8.16 -10.90
CA ASN A 67 3.39 -9.51 -10.53
C ASN A 67 4.26 -9.54 -9.25
N PHE A 68 5.04 -8.49 -8.98
CA PHE A 68 5.88 -8.40 -7.79
C PHE A 68 5.05 -8.18 -6.53
N PHE A 69 4.04 -7.29 -6.57
CA PHE A 69 3.22 -6.91 -5.42
C PHE A 69 2.07 -7.86 -5.10
N THR A 70 2.06 -9.06 -5.67
CA THR A 70 1.11 -10.12 -5.27
C THR A 70 1.43 -10.60 -3.85
N LEU A 71 0.39 -10.80 -3.03
CA LEU A 71 0.58 -11.20 -1.62
C LEU A 71 1.35 -12.52 -1.47
N THR A 72 1.16 -13.47 -2.40
CA THR A 72 1.89 -14.76 -2.42
C THR A 72 3.40 -14.61 -2.64
N LYS A 73 3.86 -13.52 -3.27
CA LYS A 73 5.28 -13.19 -3.36
C LYS A 73 5.74 -12.34 -2.19
N LEU A 74 4.94 -11.35 -1.80
CA LEU A 74 5.29 -10.46 -0.70
C LEU A 74 5.47 -11.21 0.62
N VAL A 75 4.67 -12.25 0.90
CA VAL A 75 4.81 -13.09 2.11
C VAL A 75 6.12 -13.88 2.14
N LYS A 76 6.78 -14.07 0.99
CA LYS A 76 8.08 -14.76 0.87
C LYS A 76 9.27 -13.78 0.86
N LEU A 77 8.99 -12.48 0.85
CA LEU A 77 10.03 -11.45 0.75
C LEU A 77 10.80 -11.38 2.07
N THR A 78 12.11 -11.61 2.03
CA THR A 78 12.98 -11.47 3.21
C THR A 78 13.24 -10.00 3.53
N GLU A 79 13.71 -9.71 4.73
CA GLU A 79 14.12 -8.34 5.10
C GLU A 79 15.26 -7.82 4.21
N HIS A 80 16.20 -8.69 3.83
CA HIS A 80 17.27 -8.37 2.89
C HIS A 80 16.69 -7.98 1.52
N ASP A 81 15.79 -8.79 0.98
CA ASP A 81 15.17 -8.52 -0.32
C ASP A 81 14.27 -7.30 -0.28
N TYR A 82 13.54 -7.06 0.82
CA TYR A 82 12.78 -5.84 1.05
C TYR A 82 13.66 -4.60 0.91
N ARG A 83 14.78 -4.55 1.64
CA ARG A 83 15.74 -3.43 1.55
C ARG A 83 16.33 -3.29 0.15
N LYS A 84 16.72 -4.39 -0.47
CA LYS A 84 17.34 -4.40 -1.80
C LYS A 84 16.37 -3.95 -2.89
N THR A 85 15.12 -4.40 -2.83
CA THR A 85 14.13 -4.21 -3.90
C THR A 85 13.26 -2.98 -3.70
N LEU A 86 12.95 -2.56 -2.47
CA LEU A 86 11.98 -1.49 -2.20
C LEU A 86 12.58 -0.20 -1.64
N SER A 87 13.87 -0.17 -1.25
CA SER A 87 14.53 1.05 -0.75
C SER A 87 14.41 2.24 -1.73
N HIS A 88 14.52 1.97 -3.02
CA HIS A 88 14.40 3.00 -4.07
C HIS A 88 13.00 3.60 -4.20
N LEU A 89 11.98 2.93 -3.64
CA LEU A 89 10.61 3.43 -3.58
C LEU A 89 10.35 4.29 -2.33
N ASN A 90 11.34 4.43 -1.44
CA ASN A 90 11.26 5.21 -0.22
C ASN A 90 9.99 4.89 0.59
N THR A 91 9.76 3.61 0.85
CA THR A 91 8.57 3.09 1.55
C THR A 91 8.32 3.73 2.92
N GLY A 92 9.36 4.27 3.57
CA GLY A 92 9.23 5.02 4.81
C GLY A 92 8.87 4.19 6.05
N ILE A 93 8.69 2.87 5.91
CA ILE A 93 8.29 1.97 7.00
C ILE A 93 9.32 0.85 7.24
N PRO A 94 9.48 0.36 8.49
CA PRO A 94 10.27 -0.82 8.79
C PRO A 94 9.71 -2.10 8.15
N TYR A 95 10.59 -3.05 7.82
CA TYR A 95 10.18 -4.35 7.30
C TYR A 95 9.22 -5.10 8.24
N SER A 96 9.42 -5.00 9.56
CA SER A 96 8.53 -5.63 10.54
C SER A 96 7.07 -5.17 10.40
N ILE A 97 6.85 -3.86 10.23
CA ILE A 97 5.53 -3.26 10.03
C ILE A 97 4.96 -3.68 8.67
N PHE A 98 5.77 -3.59 7.61
CA PHE A 98 5.40 -4.03 6.27
C PHE A 98 4.95 -5.50 6.25
N TYR A 99 5.75 -6.38 6.86
CA TYR A 99 5.49 -7.82 6.88
C TYR A 99 4.28 -8.17 7.75
N ARG A 100 4.10 -7.50 8.91
CA ARG A 100 2.88 -7.62 9.73
C ARG A 100 1.62 -7.37 8.89
N ASN A 101 1.60 -6.28 8.12
CA ASN A 101 0.44 -5.92 7.33
C ASN A 101 0.19 -6.92 6.16
N ILE A 102 1.24 -7.54 5.62
CA ILE A 102 1.10 -8.63 4.64
C ILE A 102 0.43 -9.85 5.25
N LEU A 103 0.82 -10.25 6.47
CA LEU A 103 0.20 -11.38 7.15
C LEU A 103 -1.28 -11.10 7.43
N MET A 104 -1.62 -9.90 7.90
CA MET A 104 -3.02 -9.47 8.06
C MET A 104 -3.80 -9.56 6.74
N ALA A 105 -3.24 -9.03 5.64
CA ALA A 105 -3.88 -9.11 4.33
C ALA A 105 -4.07 -10.56 3.84
N MET A 106 -3.16 -11.47 4.16
CA MET A 106 -3.27 -12.89 3.84
C MET A 106 -4.41 -13.57 4.62
N GLU A 107 -4.57 -13.25 5.91
CA GLU A 107 -5.66 -13.77 6.75
C GLU A 107 -7.03 -13.35 6.22
N HIS A 108 -7.16 -12.13 5.69
CA HIS A 108 -8.42 -11.63 5.12
C HIS A 108 -8.84 -12.32 3.83
N ILE A 109 -7.92 -12.97 3.11
CA ILE A 109 -8.24 -13.72 1.87
C ILE A 109 -8.67 -15.15 2.18
N GLN A 110 -8.27 -15.68 3.34
CA GLN A 110 -8.57 -17.06 3.74
C GLN A 110 -9.91 -17.20 4.45
N ASN A 111 -10.50 -16.10 4.93
CA ASN A 111 -11.81 -16.01 5.57
C ASN A 111 -12.87 -15.47 4.61
#